data_AF-A0A6L5BXZ7-F1
#
_entry.id   AF-A0A6L5BXZ7-F1
#
_cell.length_a   1.000
_cell.length_b   1.000
_cell.length_c   1.000
_cell.angle_alpha   90.00
_cell.angle_beta   90.00
_cell.angle_gamma   90.00
#
_symmetry.space_group_name_H-M   'P 1'
#
loop_
_entity.id
_entity.type
_entity.pdbx_description
1 polymer ?
#
loop_
_entity_poly.entity_id
_entity_poly.type
_entity_poly.pdbx_seq_one_letter_code
_entity_poly.pdbx_strand_id
1 'polypeptide(L)'
;MLAESDMTEILTVSETTESREFWLNQDIVKGLEQQLAAAGVLIVPLHEFRPGVKYVFHQDTPALYEYLKSKLANQVVVEICANDDEYLEIALHSNFLRLSQIVLSYAVAPIVFGLLTNYIYDELKAKPGDTVELSLIIEDDQCKAFNFSFKGDAKDLTLMADKVGQMARDCKQRATGKKN
;
A
#
# COMPACT_ATOMS: atom_id res chain seq x y z
N MET A 1 -18.74 -12.84 15.94
CA MET A 1 -17.41 -13.14 16.52
C MET A 1 -16.73 -14.06 15.55
N LEU A 2 -15.71 -13.56 14.83
CA LEU A 2 -14.84 -14.39 14.01
C LEU A 2 -13.83 -15.08 14.93
N ALA A 3 -13.45 -16.32 14.64
CA ALA A 3 -12.43 -17.04 15.41
C ALA A 3 -11.05 -16.39 15.21
N GLU A 4 -10.18 -16.42 16.23
CA GLU A 4 -8.82 -15.85 16.11
C GLU A 4 -8.00 -16.51 14.99
N SER A 5 -8.31 -17.76 14.62
CA SER A 5 -7.71 -18.45 13.47
C SER A 5 -8.14 -17.90 12.11
N ASP A 6 -9.40 -17.43 11.97
CA ASP A 6 -9.91 -16.83 10.72
C ASP A 6 -9.34 -15.40 10.54
N MET A 7 -9.10 -14.69 11.64
CA MET A 7 -8.51 -13.34 11.62
C MET A 7 -7.06 -13.34 11.11
N THR A 8 -6.31 -14.41 11.31
CA THR A 8 -4.95 -14.58 10.78
C THR A 8 -4.89 -14.83 9.28
N GLU A 9 -5.96 -15.34 8.65
CA GLU A 9 -5.99 -15.58 7.21
C GLU A 9 -6.30 -14.31 6.39
N ILE A 10 -7.07 -13.38 6.95
CA ILE A 10 -7.52 -12.17 6.25
C ILE A 10 -6.57 -10.98 6.36
N LEU A 11 -5.74 -10.90 7.41
CA LEU A 11 -4.78 -9.82 7.61
C LEU A 11 -3.45 -10.34 8.14
N THR A 12 -2.45 -10.32 7.28
CA THR A 12 -1.07 -10.68 7.61
C THR A 12 -0.22 -9.42 7.77
N VAL A 13 0.67 -9.44 8.75
CA VAL A 13 1.68 -8.39 8.96
C VAL A 13 3.03 -9.07 9.07
N SER A 14 3.94 -8.73 8.16
CA SER A 14 5.29 -9.32 8.11
C SER A 14 6.34 -8.26 7.83
N GLU A 15 7.55 -8.45 8.35
CA GLU A 15 8.70 -7.65 7.95
C GLU A 15 9.03 -7.94 6.47
N THR A 16 9.36 -6.89 5.71
CA THR A 16 9.70 -6.98 4.28
C THR A 16 10.95 -6.18 3.96
N THR A 17 11.62 -6.56 2.88
CA THR A 17 12.74 -5.81 2.30
C THR A 17 12.32 -4.93 1.14
N GLU A 18 11.08 -5.02 0.67
CA GLU A 18 10.51 -4.22 -0.44
C GLU A 18 10.17 -2.77 -0.03
N SER A 19 11.08 -2.14 0.72
CA SER A 19 11.01 -0.74 1.10
C SER A 19 11.14 0.18 -0.11
N ARG A 20 10.95 1.49 0.08
CA ARG A 20 11.22 2.51 -0.94
C ARG A 20 12.64 2.38 -1.45
N GLU A 21 13.62 2.17 -0.57
CA GLU A 21 15.03 1.97 -0.97
C GLU A 21 15.17 0.77 -1.93
N PHE A 22 14.51 -0.36 -1.65
CA PHE A 22 14.52 -1.50 -2.57
C PHE A 22 13.99 -1.12 -3.95
N TRP A 23 12.85 -0.43 -4.00
CA TRP A 23 12.20 -0.04 -5.24
C TRP A 23 13.01 0.98 -6.04
N LEU A 24 13.68 1.90 -5.36
CA LEU A 24 14.56 2.90 -5.98
C LEU A 24 15.82 2.28 -6.63
N ASN A 25 16.18 1.05 -6.26
CA ASN A 25 17.30 0.31 -6.83
C ASN A 25 16.90 -0.65 -7.95
N GLN A 26 15.63 -0.65 -8.38
CA GLN A 26 15.16 -1.47 -9.48
C GLN A 26 15.35 -0.78 -10.83
N ASP A 27 15.45 -1.57 -11.90
CA ASP A 27 15.53 -1.07 -13.28
C ASP A 27 14.25 -0.35 -13.75
N ILE A 28 13.09 -0.69 -13.18
CA ILE A 28 11.79 -0.08 -13.51
C ILE A 28 11.74 1.44 -13.28
N VAL A 29 12.62 1.97 -12.42
CA VAL A 29 12.63 3.40 -12.04
C VAL A 29 13.83 4.17 -12.59
N LYS A 30 14.61 3.56 -13.50
CA LYS A 30 15.87 4.16 -13.98
C LYS A 30 15.67 5.59 -14.47
N GLY A 31 16.37 6.54 -13.86
CA GLY A 31 16.28 7.97 -14.18
C GLY A 31 15.19 8.75 -13.44
N LEU A 32 14.38 8.10 -12.61
CA LEU A 32 13.32 8.71 -11.79
C LEU A 32 13.63 8.67 -10.29
N GLU A 33 14.80 8.16 -9.89
CA GLU A 33 15.11 7.82 -8.50
C GLU A 33 14.96 9.02 -7.56
N GLN A 34 15.40 10.20 -7.97
CA GLN A 34 15.28 11.43 -7.17
C GLN A 34 13.83 11.89 -7.00
N GLN A 35 13.01 11.78 -8.07
CA GLN A 35 11.58 12.13 -8.02
C GLN A 35 10.84 11.19 -7.08
N LEU A 36 11.06 9.88 -7.23
CA LEU A 36 10.39 8.86 -6.43
C LEU A 36 10.87 8.84 -4.97
N ALA A 37 12.12 9.21 -4.69
CA ALA A 37 12.63 9.35 -3.33
C ALA A 37 11.91 10.44 -2.53
N ALA A 38 11.42 11.49 -3.20
CA ALA A 38 10.67 12.57 -2.58
C ALA A 38 9.17 12.23 -2.35
N ALA A 39 8.68 11.12 -2.92
CA ALA A 39 7.28 10.74 -2.83
C ALA A 39 6.93 10.22 -1.43
N GLY A 40 5.93 10.82 -0.79
CA GLY A 40 5.42 10.33 0.48
C GLY A 40 4.54 9.08 0.33
N VAL A 41 3.96 8.87 -0.86
CA VAL A 41 3.22 7.68 -1.27
C VAL A 41 3.76 7.20 -2.61
N LEU A 42 4.18 5.94 -2.67
CA LEU A 42 4.69 5.31 -3.88
C LEU A 42 3.84 4.08 -4.20
N ILE A 43 3.14 4.10 -5.33
CA ILE A 43 2.39 2.93 -5.81
C ILE A 43 3.36 2.03 -6.57
N VAL A 44 3.54 0.80 -6.11
CA VAL A 44 4.55 -0.13 -6.63
C VAL A 44 3.90 -1.29 -7.39
N PRO A 45 4.61 -1.87 -8.38
CA PRO A 45 4.09 -3.02 -9.11
C PRO A 45 4.12 -4.27 -8.23
N LEU A 46 3.39 -5.29 -8.64
CA LEU A 46 3.65 -6.66 -8.19
C LEU A 46 5.01 -7.11 -8.73
N HIS A 47 5.90 -7.50 -7.83
CA HIS A 47 7.20 -8.04 -8.17
C HIS A 47 7.12 -9.54 -8.44
N GLU A 48 7.72 -10.00 -9.54
CA GLU A 48 7.84 -11.42 -9.92
C GLU A 48 6.51 -12.18 -9.88
N PHE A 49 5.41 -11.52 -10.30
CA PHE A 49 4.05 -12.08 -10.24
C PHE A 49 3.93 -13.48 -10.86
N ARG A 50 4.68 -13.73 -11.95
CA ARG A 50 4.84 -15.06 -12.55
C ARG A 50 6.19 -15.15 -13.27
N PRO A 51 6.70 -16.36 -13.56
CA PRO A 51 7.95 -16.52 -14.30
C PRO A 51 7.96 -15.71 -15.61
N GLY A 52 8.99 -14.88 -15.78
CA GLY A 52 9.17 -14.02 -16.96
C GLY A 52 8.38 -12.71 -16.95
N VAL A 53 7.62 -12.41 -15.89
CA VAL A 53 6.94 -11.13 -15.69
C VAL A 53 7.48 -10.48 -14.43
N LYS A 54 8.39 -9.51 -14.62
CA LYS A 54 9.14 -8.90 -13.53
C LYS A 54 8.31 -7.89 -12.74
N TYR A 55 7.59 -7.01 -13.43
CA TYR A 55 6.77 -5.97 -12.82
C TYR A 55 5.44 -5.84 -13.55
N VAL A 56 4.34 -5.85 -12.79
CA VAL A 56 3.01 -5.56 -13.32
C VAL A 56 2.16 -4.78 -12.32
N PHE A 57 1.40 -3.82 -12.81
CA PHE A 57 0.42 -3.08 -12.06
C PHE A 57 -0.97 -3.65 -12.31
N HIS A 58 -1.88 -3.55 -11.33
CA HIS A 58 -3.29 -3.81 -11.62
C HIS A 58 -3.83 -2.75 -12.59
N GLN A 59 -4.70 -3.13 -13.52
CA GLN A 59 -5.32 -2.23 -14.51
C GLN A 59 -5.98 -0.98 -13.88
N ASP A 60 -6.43 -1.06 -12.61
CA ASP A 60 -7.11 0.03 -11.92
C ASP A 60 -6.15 1.01 -11.23
N THR A 61 -4.84 0.79 -11.39
CA THR A 61 -3.77 1.64 -10.81
C THR A 61 -3.88 3.11 -11.22
N PRO A 62 -4.11 3.46 -12.51
CA PRO A 62 -4.21 4.87 -12.90
C PRO A 62 -5.36 5.60 -12.18
N ALA A 63 -6.51 4.92 -12.01
CA ALA A 63 -7.65 5.49 -11.31
C ALA A 63 -7.35 5.71 -9.81
N LEU A 64 -6.70 4.74 -9.17
CA LEU A 64 -6.26 4.86 -7.78
C LEU A 64 -5.22 5.99 -7.61
N TYR A 65 -4.27 6.10 -8.54
CA TYR A 65 -3.25 7.14 -8.56
C TYR A 65 -3.88 8.54 -8.62
N GLU A 66 -4.75 8.78 -9.60
CA GLU A 66 -5.43 10.07 -9.75
C GLU A 66 -6.30 10.41 -8.54
N TYR A 67 -6.99 9.42 -7.97
CA TYR A 67 -7.75 9.60 -6.73
C TYR A 67 -6.84 10.05 -5.57
N LEU A 68 -5.78 9.30 -5.27
CA LEU A 68 -4.87 9.64 -4.17
C LEU A 68 -4.18 11.00 -4.39
N LYS A 69 -3.67 11.24 -5.60
CA LYS A 69 -3.03 12.49 -5.99
C LYS A 69 -3.95 13.70 -5.80
N SER A 70 -5.22 13.58 -6.20
CA SER A 70 -6.20 14.66 -6.05
C SER A 70 -6.55 14.95 -4.58
N LYS A 71 -6.69 13.90 -3.74
CA LYS A 71 -7.08 14.04 -2.33
C LYS A 71 -5.92 14.48 -1.43
N LEU A 72 -4.69 14.11 -1.78
CA LEU A 72 -3.47 14.47 -1.04
C LEU A 72 -2.77 15.71 -1.58
N ALA A 73 -3.36 16.36 -2.60
CA ALA A 73 -2.80 17.53 -3.26
C ALA A 73 -2.25 18.56 -2.24
N ASN A 74 -1.04 19.03 -2.50
CA ASN A 74 -0.28 19.99 -1.68
C ASN A 74 0.19 19.50 -0.29
N GLN A 75 -0.12 18.27 0.11
CA GLN A 75 0.28 17.72 1.41
C GLN A 75 1.28 16.57 1.27
N VAL A 76 1.02 15.64 0.36
CA VAL A 76 1.84 14.44 0.16
C VAL A 76 1.99 14.19 -1.33
N VAL A 77 3.23 14.06 -1.79
CA VAL A 77 3.54 13.69 -3.17
C VAL A 77 3.22 12.20 -3.36
N VAL A 78 2.42 11.91 -4.39
CA VAL A 78 2.01 10.55 -4.80
C VAL A 78 2.65 10.27 -6.15
N GLU A 79 3.36 9.15 -6.28
CA GLU A 79 4.02 8.73 -7.52
C GLU A 79 3.75 7.25 -7.83
N ILE A 80 3.87 6.88 -9.11
CA ILE A 80 3.90 5.48 -9.55
C ILE A 80 5.36 5.07 -9.72
N CYS A 81 5.72 3.90 -9.21
CA CYS A 81 7.07 3.36 -9.24
C CYS A 81 7.41 2.71 -10.59
N ALA A 82 7.31 3.48 -11.67
CA ALA A 82 7.72 3.03 -12.99
C ALA A 82 8.01 4.24 -13.88
N ASN A 83 8.92 4.07 -14.82
CA ASN A 83 8.94 4.92 -16.01
C ASN A 83 7.85 4.47 -17.00
N ASP A 84 7.52 5.34 -17.95
CA ASP A 84 6.45 5.09 -18.93
C ASP A 84 6.72 3.85 -19.81
N ASP A 85 8.00 3.56 -20.10
CA ASP A 85 8.41 2.45 -20.97
C ASP A 85 8.25 1.08 -20.28
N GLU A 86 8.38 1.04 -18.96
CA GLU A 86 8.32 -0.18 -18.14
C GLU A 86 6.94 -0.39 -17.49
N TYR A 87 6.01 0.56 -17.66
CA TYR A 87 4.67 0.45 -17.11
C TYR A 87 3.84 -0.60 -17.84
N LEU A 88 3.59 -1.73 -17.17
CA LEU A 88 2.79 -2.84 -17.69
C LEU A 88 1.61 -3.13 -16.78
N GLU A 89 0.41 -3.19 -17.34
CA GLU A 89 -0.82 -3.53 -16.61
C GLU A 89 -1.20 -5.01 -16.77
N ILE A 90 -1.86 -5.54 -15.73
CA ILE A 90 -2.54 -6.82 -15.77
C ILE A 90 -4.01 -6.69 -15.36
N ALA A 91 -4.87 -7.22 -16.23
CA ALA A 91 -6.29 -7.39 -15.98
C ALA A 91 -6.54 -8.80 -15.40
N LEU A 92 -6.90 -8.87 -14.13
CA LEU A 92 -7.28 -10.12 -13.49
C LEU A 92 -8.81 -10.18 -13.44
N HIS A 93 -9.42 -10.98 -14.31
CA HIS A 93 -10.88 -11.11 -14.47
C HIS A 93 -11.60 -11.83 -13.31
N SER A 94 -11.13 -11.67 -12.07
CA SER A 94 -11.89 -12.12 -10.90
C SER A 94 -12.84 -11.01 -10.43
N ASN A 95 -13.79 -11.37 -9.57
CA ASN A 95 -14.70 -10.45 -8.89
C ASN A 95 -14.08 -9.76 -7.67
N PHE A 96 -12.74 -9.70 -7.56
CA PHE A 96 -12.08 -9.13 -6.39
C PHE A 96 -11.73 -7.68 -6.68
N LEU A 97 -11.94 -6.82 -5.69
CA LEU A 97 -11.48 -5.44 -5.71
C LEU A 97 -10.00 -5.42 -5.30
N ARG A 98 -9.10 -5.46 -6.29
CA ARG A 98 -7.66 -5.46 -6.06
C ARG A 98 -7.09 -4.07 -6.22
N LEU A 99 -6.45 -3.59 -5.17
CA LEU A 99 -5.70 -2.34 -5.21
C LEU A 99 -4.22 -2.66 -5.35
N SER A 100 -3.50 -1.81 -6.09
CA SER A 100 -2.05 -1.92 -6.20
C SER A 100 -1.37 -1.74 -4.85
N GLN A 101 -0.20 -2.37 -4.71
CA GLN A 101 0.61 -2.29 -3.52
C GLN A 101 1.15 -0.86 -3.37
N ILE A 102 1.21 -0.38 -2.12
CA ILE A 102 1.63 0.99 -1.82
C ILE A 102 2.70 0.99 -0.76
N VAL A 103 3.81 1.68 -1.03
CA VAL A 103 4.88 1.97 -0.08
C VAL A 103 4.69 3.40 0.45
N LEU A 104 4.71 3.56 1.77
CA LEU A 104 4.52 4.86 2.41
C LEU A 104 5.20 4.91 3.79
N SER A 105 5.45 6.12 4.28
CA SER A 105 6.01 6.28 5.64
C SER A 105 4.91 6.16 6.71
N TYR A 106 5.30 5.74 7.92
CA TYR A 106 4.38 5.65 9.05
C TYR A 106 3.59 6.94 9.32
N ALA A 107 4.18 8.10 9.03
CA ALA A 107 3.59 9.41 9.30
C ALA A 107 2.34 9.69 8.46
N VAL A 108 2.31 9.17 7.21
CA VAL A 108 1.20 9.37 6.28
C VAL A 108 0.24 8.18 6.24
N ALA A 109 0.63 7.03 6.78
CA ALA A 109 -0.13 5.78 6.74
C ALA A 109 -1.61 5.92 7.16
N PRO A 110 -1.95 6.57 8.30
CA PRO A 110 -3.36 6.67 8.72
C PRO A 110 -4.23 7.47 7.75
N ILE A 111 -3.67 8.53 7.15
CA ILE A 111 -4.37 9.39 6.20
C ILE A 111 -4.64 8.61 4.91
N VAL A 112 -3.60 7.96 4.38
CA VAL A 112 -3.69 7.17 3.15
C VAL A 112 -4.66 6.00 3.35
N PHE A 113 -4.59 5.29 4.47
CA PHE A 113 -5.51 4.19 4.77
C PHE A 113 -6.98 4.65 4.82
N GLY A 114 -7.25 5.81 5.43
CA GLY A 114 -8.59 6.41 5.41
C GLY A 114 -9.07 6.73 3.99
N LEU A 115 -8.19 7.28 3.14
CA LEU A 115 -8.51 7.54 1.73
C LEU A 115 -8.77 6.27 0.93
N LEU A 116 -8.00 5.20 1.17
CA LEU A 116 -8.22 3.90 0.53
C LEU A 116 -9.53 3.27 0.95
N THR A 117 -9.89 3.39 2.23
CA THR A 117 -11.21 2.95 2.73
C THR A 117 -12.33 3.68 1.99
N ASN A 118 -12.24 5.01 1.88
CA ASN A 118 -13.20 5.79 1.11
C ASN A 118 -13.19 5.42 -0.37
N TYR A 119 -12.04 5.19 -0.98
CA TYR A 119 -11.96 4.75 -2.38
C TYR A 119 -12.71 3.42 -2.59
N ILE A 120 -12.52 2.46 -1.70
CA ILE A 120 -13.17 1.14 -1.77
C ILE A 120 -14.70 1.27 -1.64
N TYR A 121 -15.19 2.04 -0.67
CA TYR A 121 -16.64 2.14 -0.42
C TYR A 121 -17.35 3.16 -1.32
N ASP A 122 -16.72 4.29 -1.60
CA ASP A 122 -17.35 5.42 -2.30
C ASP A 122 -17.05 5.41 -3.79
N GLU A 123 -15.85 5.02 -4.25
CA GLU A 123 -15.53 5.01 -5.68
C GLU A 123 -15.80 3.63 -6.29
N LEU A 124 -15.29 2.56 -5.66
CA LEU A 124 -15.49 1.18 -6.13
C LEU A 124 -16.86 0.60 -5.74
N LYS A 125 -17.61 1.29 -4.87
CA LYS A 125 -18.95 0.89 -4.40
C LYS A 125 -19.00 -0.53 -3.81
N ALA A 126 -17.94 -0.91 -3.09
CA ALA A 126 -17.85 -2.21 -2.43
C ALA A 126 -19.05 -2.45 -1.49
N LYS A 127 -19.57 -3.67 -1.52
CA LYS A 127 -20.68 -4.14 -0.69
C LYS A 127 -20.20 -5.21 0.28
N PRO A 128 -20.92 -5.45 1.40
CA PRO A 128 -20.68 -6.61 2.23
C PRO A 128 -20.71 -7.89 1.40
N GLY A 129 -19.67 -8.72 1.53
CA GLY A 129 -19.46 -9.93 0.74
C GLY A 129 -18.52 -9.76 -0.46
N ASP A 130 -18.20 -8.53 -0.88
CA ASP A 130 -17.17 -8.29 -1.89
C ASP A 130 -15.78 -8.52 -1.29
N THR A 131 -14.93 -9.26 -2.02
CA THR A 131 -13.55 -9.52 -1.60
C THR A 131 -12.64 -8.38 -2.02
N VAL A 132 -11.93 -7.81 -1.05
CA VAL A 132 -10.93 -6.76 -1.25
C VAL A 132 -9.55 -7.33 -1.01
N GLU A 133 -8.59 -6.98 -1.86
CA GLU A 133 -7.17 -7.30 -1.73
C GLU A 133 -6.37 -6.00 -1.72
N LEU A 134 -5.65 -5.75 -0.63
CA LEU A 134 -4.91 -4.52 -0.38
C LEU A 134 -3.58 -4.84 0.31
N SER A 135 -2.48 -4.29 -0.19
CA SER A 135 -1.16 -4.41 0.43
C SER A 135 -0.54 -3.03 0.66
N LEU A 136 -0.17 -2.77 1.91
CA LEU A 136 0.51 -1.55 2.33
C LEU A 136 1.86 -1.90 2.95
N ILE A 137 2.94 -1.44 2.34
CA ILE A 137 4.27 -1.45 2.94
C ILE A 137 4.45 -0.13 3.68
N ILE A 138 4.62 -0.23 5.00
CA ILE A 138 4.80 0.92 5.86
C ILE A 138 6.22 0.91 6.39
N GLU A 139 6.94 1.99 6.11
CA GLU A 139 8.32 2.20 6.54
C GLU A 139 8.36 2.94 7.87
N ASP A 140 9.14 2.40 8.81
CA ASP A 140 9.54 3.11 10.03
C ASP A 140 10.80 3.97 9.79
N ASP A 141 11.04 4.90 10.71
CA ASP A 141 12.20 5.80 10.70
C ASP A 141 13.54 5.12 11.05
N GLN A 142 13.51 3.85 11.46
CA GLN A 142 14.65 3.00 11.81
C GLN A 142 14.95 1.95 10.72
N CYS A 143 14.46 2.17 9.50
CA CYS A 143 14.71 1.36 8.30
C CYS A 143 14.09 -0.05 8.31
N LYS A 144 13.06 -0.29 9.13
CA LYS A 144 12.23 -1.49 8.98
C LYS A 144 11.00 -1.18 8.14
N ALA A 145 10.68 -2.07 7.22
CA ALA A 145 9.45 -2.02 6.46
C ALA A 145 8.58 -3.21 6.85
N PHE A 146 7.29 -2.96 7.05
CA PHE A 146 6.30 -4.00 7.34
C PHE A 146 5.25 -4.01 6.23
N ASN A 147 5.02 -5.17 5.64
CA ASN A 147 3.92 -5.39 4.72
C ASN A 147 2.66 -5.76 5.52
N PHE A 148 1.63 -4.94 5.37
CA PHE A 148 0.28 -5.20 5.83
C PHE A 148 -0.51 -5.69 4.61
N SER A 149 -0.80 -6.98 4.55
CA SER A 149 -1.55 -7.59 3.46
C SER A 149 -2.92 -8.02 3.95
N PHE A 150 -3.96 -7.39 3.40
CA PHE A 150 -5.36 -7.69 3.64
C PHE A 150 -5.97 -8.40 2.45
N LYS A 151 -6.69 -9.48 2.71
CA LYS A 151 -7.51 -10.19 1.73
C LYS A 151 -8.75 -10.75 2.40
N GLY A 152 -9.89 -10.11 2.20
CA GLY A 152 -11.12 -10.49 2.90
C GLY A 152 -12.33 -9.70 2.46
N ASP A 153 -13.44 -9.87 3.17
CA ASP A 153 -14.68 -9.11 2.95
C ASP A 153 -14.42 -7.63 3.23
N ALA A 154 -14.97 -6.74 2.40
CA ALA A 154 -14.87 -5.30 2.57
C ALA A 154 -15.19 -4.86 4.02
N LYS A 155 -16.19 -5.47 4.67
CA LYS A 155 -16.59 -5.12 6.05
C LYS A 155 -15.48 -5.31 7.08
N ASP A 156 -14.53 -6.21 6.81
CA ASP A 156 -13.45 -6.58 7.71
C ASP A 156 -12.20 -5.70 7.52
N LEU A 157 -12.21 -4.73 6.59
CA LEU A 157 -11.13 -3.75 6.41
C LEU A 157 -10.78 -2.96 7.68
N THR A 158 -11.74 -2.81 8.59
CA THR A 158 -11.54 -2.14 9.89
C THR A 158 -10.43 -2.79 10.72
N LEU A 159 -10.18 -4.09 10.55
CA LEU A 159 -9.08 -4.81 11.21
C LEU A 159 -7.71 -4.27 10.82
N MET A 160 -7.56 -3.85 9.56
CA MET A 160 -6.32 -3.25 9.07
C MET A 160 -6.12 -1.85 9.64
N ALA A 161 -7.22 -1.09 9.79
CA ALA A 161 -7.21 0.24 10.42
C ALA A 161 -6.65 0.19 11.84
N ASP A 162 -7.09 -0.80 12.62
CA ASP A 162 -6.67 -0.98 14.02
C ASP A 162 -5.17 -1.26 14.12
N LYS A 163 -4.63 -2.14 13.26
CA LYS A 163 -3.19 -2.47 13.25
C LYS A 163 -2.33 -1.30 12.79
N VAL A 164 -2.75 -0.59 11.73
CA VAL A 164 -2.05 0.64 11.27
C VAL A 164 -2.05 1.70 12.37
N GLY A 165 -3.18 1.86 13.07
CA GLY A 165 -3.31 2.79 14.20
C GLY A 165 -2.45 2.40 15.41
N GLN A 166 -2.37 1.11 15.75
CA GLN A 166 -1.51 0.59 16.83
C GLN A 166 -0.04 0.87 16.52
N MET A 167 0.43 0.49 15.33
CA MET A 167 1.82 0.71 14.93
C MET A 167 2.19 2.20 14.94
N ALA A 168 1.29 3.08 14.49
CA ALA A 168 1.51 4.52 14.53
C ALA A 168 1.66 5.07 15.96
N ARG A 169 0.96 4.48 16.95
CA ARG A 169 1.09 4.85 18.37
C ARG A 169 2.41 4.36 18.96
N ASP A 170 2.77 3.11 18.70
CA ASP A 170 3.98 2.49 19.24
C ASP A 170 5.25 3.21 18.74
N CYS A 171 5.27 3.60 17.46
CA CYS A 171 6.37 4.38 16.89
C CYS A 171 6.48 5.78 17.51
N LYS A 172 5.36 6.49 17.69
CA LYS A 172 5.36 7.81 18.37
C LYS A 172 5.95 7.71 19.78
N GLN A 173 5.61 6.67 20.54
CA GLN A 173 6.15 6.45 21.88
C GLN A 173 7.66 6.21 21.87
N ARG A 174 8.18 5.40 20.93
CA ARG A 174 9.62 5.17 20.74
C ARG A 174 10.38 6.44 20.38
N ALA A 175 9.82 7.28 19.51
CA ALA A 175 10.44 8.56 19.15
C ALA A 175 10.49 9.54 20.33
N THR A 176 9.48 9.56 21.19
CA THR A 176 9.46 10.42 22.39
C THR A 176 10.31 9.89 23.54
N GLY A 177 10.51 8.57 23.64
CA GLY A 177 11.32 7.93 24.69
C GLY A 177 12.84 7.99 24.47
N LYS A 178 13.29 8.45 23.29
CA LYS A 178 14.72 8.60 22.94
C LYS A 178 15.33 9.95 23.38
N LYS A 179 14.58 10.80 24.09
CA LYS A 179 15.11 12.01 24.74
C LYS A 179 15.47 11.69 26.18
N ASN A 180 16.66 11.12 26.41
CA ASN A 180 17.40 11.21 27.68
C ASN A 180 18.89 11.22 27.36
#